data_AF-A0A1V8U0E1-F1
#
_entry.id   AF-A0A1V8U0E1-F1
#
_cell.length_a   1.000
_cell.length_b   1.000
_cell.length_c   1.000
_cell.angle_alpha   90.00
_cell.angle_beta   90.00
_cell.angle_gamma   90.00
#
_symmetry.space_group_name_H-M   'P 1'
#
loop_
_entity.id
_entity.type
_entity.pdbx_description
1 polymer ?
#
loop_
_entity_poly.entity_id
_entity_poly.type
_entity_poly.pdbx_seq_one_letter_code
_entity_poly.pdbx_strand_id
1 'polypeptide(L)'
;MKLSLLSTAVLAAVAEASWTKNLNYRSPSEHHPGLGVSLHKVNKRNTPTKKFSASQLNFTHGVASGDPYANSVILWTRISPQYEDVNSNSTVSGYVPLYNHGPKQVSTAPVCVNYKVSQSKDFKKCASEGTAYTSSDVDYTVKVEATGLQPFTRYYYQFTVCNSNKTSPLGRTKTAPHVNDHVSK
;
A
#
# COMPACT_ATOMS: atom_id res chain seq x y z
N MET A 1 -26.44 -31.01 38.64
CA MET A 1 -26.32 -30.05 37.53
C MET A 1 -24.88 -29.55 37.47
N LYS A 2 -24.07 -30.03 36.51
CA LYS A 2 -22.71 -29.52 36.26
C LYS A 2 -22.80 -28.46 35.17
N LEU A 3 -22.60 -27.19 35.52
CA LEU A 3 -22.44 -26.11 34.54
C LEU A 3 -21.08 -26.30 33.84
N SER A 4 -21.10 -26.54 32.53
CA SER A 4 -19.91 -26.48 31.69
C SER A 4 -19.76 -25.03 31.21
N LEU A 5 -18.70 -24.35 31.64
CA LEU A 5 -18.29 -23.05 31.14
C LEU A 5 -17.61 -23.26 29.78
N LEU A 6 -18.31 -22.88 28.71
CA LEU A 6 -17.75 -22.79 27.36
C LEU A 6 -16.95 -21.49 27.23
N SER A 7 -15.63 -21.60 27.30
CA SER A 7 -14.69 -20.50 27.03
C SER A 7 -14.66 -20.21 25.52
N THR A 8 -15.32 -19.14 25.07
CA THR A 8 -15.16 -18.65 23.70
C THR A 8 -13.82 -17.93 23.56
N ALA A 9 -12.85 -18.57 22.91
CA ALA A 9 -11.59 -17.93 22.54
C ALA A 9 -11.84 -16.91 21.42
N VAL A 10 -11.65 -15.62 21.72
CA VAL A 10 -11.64 -14.54 20.72
C VAL A 10 -10.30 -14.60 19.99
N LEU A 11 -10.28 -15.14 18.78
CA LEU A 11 -9.15 -15.01 17.86
C LEU A 11 -9.10 -13.56 17.35
N ALA A 12 -8.21 -12.75 17.91
CA ALA A 12 -7.89 -11.46 17.34
C ALA A 12 -7.19 -11.69 15.99
N ALA A 13 -7.84 -11.30 14.89
CA ALA A 13 -7.21 -11.31 13.57
C ALA A 13 -6.08 -10.29 13.57
N VAL A 14 -4.83 -10.78 13.61
CA VAL A 14 -3.66 -9.92 13.45
C VAL A 14 -3.62 -9.51 11.98
N ALA A 15 -3.79 -8.21 11.70
CA ALA A 15 -3.63 -7.68 10.35
C ALA A 15 -2.15 -7.77 9.96
N GLU A 16 -1.76 -8.86 9.31
CA GLU A 16 -0.40 -9.02 8.79
C GLU A 16 -0.26 -8.32 7.43
N ALA A 17 0.83 -7.57 7.29
CA ALA A 17 1.22 -7.02 6.01
C ALA A 17 1.48 -8.15 5.01
N SER A 18 0.97 -7.99 3.79
CA SER A 18 1.20 -8.96 2.71
C SER A 18 1.57 -8.26 1.41
N TRP A 19 2.46 -8.90 0.64
CA TRP A 19 2.78 -8.49 -0.73
C TRP A 19 1.55 -8.53 -1.63
N THR A 20 0.64 -9.50 -1.41
CA THR A 20 -0.57 -9.67 -2.24
C THR A 20 -1.59 -8.55 -2.09
N LYS A 21 -1.49 -7.75 -1.01
CA LYS A 21 -2.35 -6.57 -0.77
C LYS A 21 -1.90 -5.37 -1.59
N ASN A 22 -0.65 -5.33 -2.04
CA ASN A 22 -0.16 -4.29 -2.93
C ASN A 22 -0.30 -4.77 -4.39
N LEU A 23 -1.22 -4.14 -5.12
CA LEU A 23 -1.56 -4.45 -6.50
C LEU A 23 -0.37 -4.31 -7.45
N ASN A 24 0.66 -3.55 -7.10
CA ASN A 24 1.87 -3.41 -7.93
C ASN A 24 2.64 -4.72 -8.13
N TYR A 25 2.43 -5.73 -7.27
CA TYR A 25 3.02 -7.06 -7.47
C TYR A 25 2.14 -8.00 -8.30
N ARG A 26 0.87 -7.67 -8.48
CA ARG A 26 -0.07 -8.53 -9.20
C ARG A 26 0.15 -8.42 -10.71
N SER A 27 -0.35 -9.42 -11.41
CA SER A 27 -0.47 -9.34 -12.86
C SER A 27 -1.45 -8.22 -13.24
N PRO A 28 -1.22 -7.49 -14.34
CA PRO A 28 -2.22 -6.60 -14.92
C PRO A 28 -3.45 -7.35 -15.47
N SER A 29 -3.39 -8.69 -15.57
CA SER A 29 -4.48 -9.53 -16.05
C SER A 29 -4.72 -10.71 -15.10
N GLU A 30 -5.95 -10.84 -14.61
CA GLU A 30 -6.37 -11.97 -13.76
C GLU A 30 -6.21 -13.34 -14.44
N HIS A 31 -6.28 -13.38 -15.77
CA HIS A 31 -6.13 -14.61 -16.56
C HIS A 31 -4.68 -14.96 -16.89
N HIS A 32 -3.73 -14.06 -16.61
CA HIS A 32 -2.32 -14.24 -16.93
C HIS A 32 -1.45 -13.98 -15.69
N PRO A 33 -1.51 -14.82 -14.65
CA PRO A 33 -0.80 -14.59 -13.40
C PRO A 33 0.73 -14.49 -13.58
N GLY A 34 1.28 -15.10 -14.64
CA GLY A 34 2.70 -15.05 -14.97
C GLY A 34 3.25 -13.68 -15.37
N LEU A 35 2.39 -12.70 -15.68
CA LEU A 35 2.82 -11.32 -15.98
C LEU A 35 3.05 -10.47 -14.71
N GLY A 36 2.67 -10.99 -13.54
CA GLY A 36 2.93 -10.34 -12.26
C GLY A 36 4.36 -10.52 -11.77
N VAL A 37 4.74 -9.74 -10.76
CA VAL A 37 6.03 -9.91 -10.09
C VAL A 37 6.01 -11.20 -9.27
N SER A 38 6.98 -12.09 -9.50
CA SER A 38 7.06 -13.35 -8.76
C SER A 38 7.23 -13.14 -7.26
N LEU A 39 6.15 -13.33 -6.49
CA LEU A 39 6.15 -13.12 -5.04
C LEU A 39 7.12 -14.04 -4.29
N HIS A 40 7.33 -15.27 -4.78
CA HIS A 40 8.36 -16.15 -4.23
C HIS A 40 9.76 -15.52 -4.32
N LYS A 41 10.08 -14.91 -5.47
CA LYS A 41 11.37 -14.22 -5.65
C LYS A 41 11.45 -12.93 -4.84
N VAL A 42 10.35 -12.17 -4.74
CA VAL A 42 10.28 -10.96 -3.88
C VAL A 42 10.53 -11.34 -2.42
N ASN A 43 9.85 -12.37 -1.92
CA ASN A 43 10.04 -12.84 -0.55
C ASN A 43 11.45 -13.36 -0.29
N LYS A 44 12.07 -14.03 -1.28
CA LYS A 44 13.46 -14.50 -1.17
C LYS A 44 14.48 -13.34 -1.14
N ARG A 45 14.24 -12.25 -1.89
CA ARG A 45 15.12 -11.07 -1.91
C ARG A 45 14.96 -10.18 -0.68
N ASN A 46 13.77 -10.14 -0.09
CA ASN A 46 13.48 -9.29 1.05
C ASN A 46 13.72 -10.03 2.38
N THR A 47 14.23 -9.32 3.38
CA THR A 47 14.50 -9.86 4.72
C THR A 47 13.57 -9.16 5.70
N PRO A 48 12.43 -9.76 6.12
CA PRO A 48 11.46 -9.11 7.00
C PRO A 48 11.99 -8.66 8.36
N THR A 49 13.12 -9.23 8.81
CA THR A 49 13.82 -8.83 10.04
C THR A 49 14.60 -7.53 9.86
N LYS A 50 15.04 -7.18 8.65
CA LYS A 50 15.61 -5.86 8.34
C LYS A 50 14.46 -4.88 8.14
N LYS A 51 14.45 -3.82 8.94
CA LYS A 51 13.41 -2.79 8.90
C LYS A 51 14.04 -1.41 8.79
N PHE A 52 13.44 -0.57 7.96
CA PHE A 52 13.71 0.87 8.04
C PHE A 52 13.06 1.44 9.31
N SER A 53 13.72 2.40 9.94
CA SER A 53 13.05 3.23 10.94
C SER A 53 12.07 4.17 10.24
N ALA A 54 11.01 4.58 10.94
CA ALA A 54 10.04 5.51 10.35
C ALA A 54 10.68 6.85 9.94
N SER A 55 11.71 7.31 10.66
CA SER A 55 12.42 8.55 10.32
C SER A 55 13.10 8.48 8.94
N GLN A 56 13.56 7.31 8.52
CA GLN A 56 14.23 7.09 7.23
C GLN A 56 13.29 7.09 6.02
N LEU A 57 11.99 6.90 6.23
CA LEU A 57 11.00 6.71 5.16
C LEU A 57 10.18 7.97 4.92
N ASN A 58 10.03 8.45 3.69
CA ASN A 58 9.25 9.66 3.38
C ASN A 58 8.21 9.43 2.27
N PHE A 59 7.05 10.06 2.43
CA PHE A 59 6.00 10.13 1.40
C PHE A 59 6.34 11.22 0.38
N THR A 60 7.37 10.98 -0.42
CA THR A 60 8.00 11.99 -1.32
C THR A 60 7.08 12.46 -2.44
N HIS A 61 6.07 11.67 -2.81
CA HIS A 61 5.16 11.94 -3.93
C HIS A 61 3.70 12.13 -3.50
N GLY A 62 3.48 12.39 -2.20
CA GLY A 62 2.13 12.56 -1.66
C GLY A 62 1.28 11.31 -1.79
N VAL A 63 0.00 11.51 -2.11
CA VAL A 63 -1.02 10.44 -2.21
C VAL A 63 -1.92 10.69 -3.42
N ALA A 64 -2.46 9.62 -3.98
CA ALA A 64 -3.43 9.68 -5.08
C ALA A 64 -4.51 8.59 -4.93
N SER A 65 -5.64 8.78 -5.61
CA SER A 65 -6.71 7.79 -5.70
C SER A 65 -7.32 7.80 -7.10
N GLY A 66 -7.79 6.65 -7.58
CA GLY A 66 -8.32 6.50 -8.94
C GLY A 66 -9.16 5.23 -9.10
N ASP A 67 -9.61 5.00 -10.33
CA ASP A 67 -10.45 3.85 -10.74
C ASP A 67 -11.61 3.56 -9.76
N PRO A 68 -12.50 4.54 -9.49
CA PRO A 68 -13.58 4.36 -8.54
C PRO A 68 -14.67 3.44 -9.10
N TYR A 69 -15.02 2.42 -8.33
CA TYR A 69 -16.28 1.70 -8.45
C TYR A 69 -17.31 2.26 -7.46
N ALA A 70 -18.53 1.75 -7.52
CA ALA A 70 -19.59 2.12 -6.58
C ALA A 70 -19.23 1.72 -5.13
N ASN A 71 -18.48 0.63 -4.96
CA ASN A 71 -18.15 0.06 -3.67
C ASN A 71 -16.64 -0.04 -3.38
N SER A 72 -15.78 0.42 -4.30
CA SER A 72 -14.34 0.42 -4.09
C SER A 72 -13.63 1.57 -4.79
N VAL A 73 -12.38 1.82 -4.41
CA VAL A 73 -11.49 2.75 -5.09
C VAL A 73 -10.04 2.35 -4.88
N ILE A 74 -9.20 2.63 -5.88
CA ILE A 74 -7.76 2.42 -5.76
C ILE A 74 -7.13 3.61 -5.01
N LEU A 75 -6.28 3.30 -4.05
CA LEU A 75 -5.45 4.26 -3.33
C LEU A 75 -3.98 4.01 -3.65
N TRP A 76 -3.22 5.10 -3.82
CA TRP A 76 -1.82 5.06 -4.20
C TRP A 76 -0.96 6.00 -3.35
N THR A 77 0.26 5.58 -3.04
CA THR A 77 1.34 6.43 -2.53
C THR A 77 2.72 5.83 -2.86
N ARG A 78 3.79 6.58 -2.59
CA ARG A 78 5.18 6.12 -2.64
C ARG A 78 5.88 6.45 -1.33
N ILE A 79 6.34 5.43 -0.61
CA ILE A 79 7.00 5.54 0.70
C ILE A 79 8.46 5.11 0.61
N SER A 80 9.30 5.98 0.05
CA SER A 80 10.69 5.65 -0.21
C SER A 80 11.59 5.97 0.97
N PRO A 81 12.58 5.12 1.30
CA PRO A 81 13.70 5.57 2.11
C PRO A 81 14.42 6.73 1.43
N GLN A 82 14.92 7.70 2.20
CA GLN A 82 15.83 8.70 1.64
C GLN A 82 17.15 8.04 1.29
N TYR A 83 17.49 8.06 0.01
CA TYR A 83 18.82 7.78 -0.47
C TYR A 83 19.46 9.10 -0.88
N GLU A 84 20.72 9.31 -0.50
CA GLU A 84 21.53 10.43 -1.00
C GLU A 84 21.96 10.16 -2.44
N ASP A 85 21.00 10.05 -3.36
CA ASP A 85 21.26 9.71 -4.77
C ASP A 85 21.61 10.94 -5.61
N VAL A 86 21.22 12.12 -5.15
CA VAL A 86 21.37 13.39 -5.87
C VAL A 86 22.73 14.08 -5.65
N ASN A 87 23.59 13.56 -4.78
CA ASN A 87 24.92 14.12 -4.54
C ASN A 87 25.99 13.57 -5.51
N SER A 88 25.63 12.66 -6.41
CA SER A 88 26.54 12.13 -7.41
C SER A 88 26.42 12.92 -8.72
N ASN A 89 27.43 13.74 -9.02
CA ASN A 89 27.58 14.40 -10.32
C ASN A 89 28.24 13.47 -11.37
N SER A 90 28.21 12.15 -11.12
CA SER A 90 28.85 11.16 -11.96
C SER A 90 28.05 11.01 -13.25
N THR A 91 28.62 11.44 -14.37
CA THR A 91 28.04 11.18 -15.68
C THR A 91 28.09 9.68 -15.96
N VAL A 92 26.93 9.08 -16.21
CA VAL A 92 26.87 7.69 -16.65
C VAL A 92 27.30 7.66 -18.13
N SER A 93 28.35 6.91 -18.46
CA SER A 93 28.85 6.73 -19.82
C SER A 93 28.86 5.25 -20.21
N GLY A 94 28.68 4.94 -21.50
CA GLY A 94 28.66 3.58 -22.03
C GLY A 94 27.27 2.90 -22.03
N TYR A 95 27.25 1.60 -22.31
CA TYR A 95 26.03 0.79 -22.24
C TYR A 95 25.63 0.56 -20.79
N VAL A 96 24.46 1.05 -20.45
CA VAL A 96 23.90 0.96 -19.10
C VAL A 96 22.73 0.00 -19.14
N PRO A 97 22.65 -1.00 -18.25
CA PRO A 97 21.46 -1.82 -18.14
C PRO A 97 20.23 -0.95 -17.92
N LEU A 98 19.07 -1.37 -18.45
CA LEU A 98 17.80 -0.64 -18.31
C LEU A 98 17.43 -0.31 -16.85
N TYR A 99 18.09 -0.96 -15.88
CA TYR A 99 18.05 -0.67 -14.45
C TYR A 99 19.48 -0.58 -13.89
N ASN A 100 20.07 0.62 -13.88
CA ASN A 100 21.36 0.86 -13.24
C ASN A 100 21.16 1.78 -12.02
N HIS A 101 21.23 1.17 -10.84
CA HIS A 101 21.09 1.87 -9.55
C HIS A 101 22.42 2.46 -9.04
N GLY A 102 23.42 2.58 -9.92
CA GLY A 102 24.77 2.97 -9.52
C GLY A 102 25.43 1.93 -8.61
N PRO A 103 26.47 2.30 -7.84
CA PRO A 103 27.18 1.38 -6.95
C PRO A 103 26.38 0.97 -5.70
N LYS A 104 25.20 1.55 -5.47
CA LYS A 104 24.41 1.30 -4.27
C LYS A 104 23.63 -0.01 -4.42
N GLN A 105 23.83 -0.90 -3.45
CA GLN A 105 23.05 -2.13 -3.36
C GLN A 105 21.57 -1.81 -3.12
N VAL A 106 20.71 -2.47 -3.88
CA VAL A 106 19.26 -2.44 -3.69
C VAL A 106 18.93 -2.95 -2.28
N SER A 107 18.19 -2.16 -1.50
CA SER A 107 17.82 -2.57 -0.13
C SER A 107 16.95 -3.83 -0.15
N THR A 108 17.25 -4.74 0.77
CA THR A 108 16.47 -5.96 1.03
C THR A 108 15.43 -5.76 2.15
N ALA A 109 15.31 -4.57 2.72
CA ALA A 109 14.35 -4.30 3.79
C ALA A 109 12.97 -3.96 3.20
N PRO A 110 11.90 -4.72 3.52
CA PRO A 110 10.54 -4.36 3.13
C PRO A 110 10.05 -3.15 3.93
N VAL A 111 9.11 -2.41 3.35
CA VAL A 111 8.39 -1.31 4.00
C VAL A 111 6.94 -1.72 4.21
N CYS A 112 6.48 -1.63 5.46
CA CYS A 112 5.10 -1.90 5.83
C CYS A 112 4.31 -0.59 5.94
N VAL A 113 3.12 -0.55 5.33
CA VAL A 113 2.22 0.59 5.37
C VAL A 113 0.81 0.14 5.73
N ASN A 114 0.20 0.84 6.69
CA ASN A 114 -1.23 0.78 6.97
C ASN A 114 -1.96 1.85 6.14
N TYR A 115 -3.16 1.55 5.68
CA TYR A 115 -4.07 2.55 5.13
C TYR A 115 -5.39 2.55 5.90
N LYS A 116 -6.00 3.73 6.00
CA LYS A 116 -7.34 3.90 6.56
C LYS A 116 -8.19 4.75 5.62
N VAL A 117 -9.48 4.43 5.55
CA VAL A 117 -10.49 5.14 4.76
C VAL A 117 -11.68 5.43 5.65
N SER A 118 -12.14 6.68 5.68
CA SER A 118 -13.30 7.09 6.49
C SER A 118 -14.04 8.27 5.86
N GLN A 119 -15.32 8.43 6.20
CA GLN A 119 -16.09 9.62 5.82
C GLN A 119 -15.64 10.86 6.61
N SER A 120 -15.00 10.67 7.77
CA SER A 120 -14.47 11.75 8.61
C SER A 120 -12.94 11.81 8.55
N LYS A 121 -12.38 13.01 8.75
CA LYS A 121 -10.92 13.24 8.73
C LYS A 121 -10.19 12.68 9.95
N ASP A 122 -10.92 12.40 11.02
CA ASP A 122 -10.39 11.90 12.29
C ASP A 122 -10.31 10.37 12.36
N PHE A 123 -10.81 9.67 11.33
CA PHE A 123 -10.78 8.21 11.21
C PHE A 123 -11.37 7.45 12.41
N LYS A 124 -12.31 8.06 13.17
CA LYS A 124 -12.97 7.41 14.32
C LYS A 124 -13.74 6.14 13.92
N LYS A 125 -14.37 6.17 12.75
CA LYS A 125 -15.04 5.02 12.14
C LYS A 125 -14.46 4.78 10.77
N CYS A 126 -13.62 3.76 10.64
CA CYS A 126 -13.05 3.37 9.35
C CYS A 126 -14.08 2.55 8.56
N ALA A 127 -14.28 2.94 7.30
CA ALA A 127 -15.08 2.19 6.34
C ALA A 127 -14.26 1.06 5.69
N SER A 128 -12.95 1.27 5.52
CA SER A 128 -12.01 0.29 5.02
C SER A 128 -10.64 0.59 5.63
N GLU A 129 -9.90 -0.44 6.00
CA GLU A 129 -8.53 -0.34 6.47
C GLU A 129 -7.77 -1.62 6.13
N GLY A 130 -6.45 -1.52 6.11
CA GLY A 130 -5.61 -2.68 5.84
C GLY A 130 -4.13 -2.35 5.86
N THR A 131 -3.34 -3.38 5.60
CA THR A 131 -1.89 -3.32 5.68
C THR A 131 -1.27 -3.95 4.43
N ALA A 132 -0.25 -3.30 3.87
CA ALA A 132 0.42 -3.75 2.65
C ALA A 132 1.94 -3.63 2.78
N TYR A 133 2.65 -4.55 2.15
CA TYR A 133 4.10 -4.44 1.95
C TYR A 133 4.44 -3.73 0.63
N THR A 134 5.53 -2.98 0.66
CA THR A 134 6.23 -2.50 -0.53
C THR A 134 7.74 -2.66 -0.36
N SER A 135 8.49 -2.61 -1.46
CA SER A 135 9.95 -2.76 -1.47
C SER A 135 10.51 -2.03 -2.68
N SER A 136 11.84 -2.07 -2.79
CA SER A 136 12.58 -1.62 -3.96
C SER A 136 12.14 -2.30 -5.26
N ASP A 137 11.58 -3.51 -5.21
CA ASP A 137 11.11 -4.26 -6.38
C ASP A 137 10.02 -3.53 -7.18
N VAL A 138 9.26 -2.64 -6.52
CA VAL A 138 8.21 -1.80 -7.13
C VAL A 138 8.41 -0.32 -6.81
N ASP A 139 9.67 0.09 -6.60
CA ASP A 139 10.06 1.47 -6.27
C ASP A 139 9.32 2.05 -5.05
N TYR A 140 9.08 1.21 -4.03
CA TYR A 140 8.38 1.55 -2.79
C TYR A 140 6.97 2.14 -3.00
N THR A 141 6.37 1.89 -4.16
CA THR A 141 5.00 2.29 -4.45
C THR A 141 4.02 1.35 -3.78
N VAL A 142 2.91 1.90 -3.28
CA VAL A 142 1.81 1.16 -2.67
C VAL A 142 0.57 1.45 -3.50
N LYS A 143 -0.05 0.41 -4.04
CA LYS A 143 -1.35 0.48 -4.73
C LYS A 143 -2.29 -0.52 -4.05
N VAL A 144 -3.34 -0.04 -3.42
CA VAL A 144 -4.31 -0.89 -2.69
C VAL A 144 -5.73 -0.60 -3.16
N GLU A 145 -6.59 -1.60 -3.14
CA GLU A 145 -8.03 -1.41 -3.36
C GLU A 145 -8.76 -1.32 -2.02
N ALA A 146 -9.39 -0.18 -1.76
CA ALA A 146 -10.26 -0.02 -0.60
C ALA A 146 -11.69 -0.43 -0.98
N THR A 147 -12.15 -1.57 -0.49
CA THR A 147 -13.48 -2.14 -0.77
C THR A 147 -14.48 -1.87 0.36
N GLY A 148 -15.76 -2.19 0.13
CA GLY A 148 -16.83 -2.07 1.14
C GLY A 148 -17.34 -0.64 1.34
N LEU A 149 -17.08 0.24 0.38
CA LEU A 149 -17.49 1.64 0.41
C LEU A 149 -18.93 1.79 -0.08
N GLN A 150 -19.56 2.91 0.29
CA GLN A 150 -20.90 3.27 -0.18
C GLN A 150 -20.81 3.99 -1.54
N PRO A 151 -21.78 3.79 -2.44
CA PRO A 151 -21.84 4.51 -3.72
C PRO A 151 -21.93 6.02 -3.55
N PHE A 152 -21.44 6.75 -4.56
CA PHE A 152 -21.47 8.21 -4.66
C PHE A 152 -21.02 8.99 -3.41
N THR A 153 -20.15 8.39 -2.61
CA THR A 153 -19.80 8.89 -1.27
C THR A 153 -18.38 9.40 -1.24
N ARG A 154 -18.17 10.55 -0.58
CA ARG A 154 -16.85 11.13 -0.38
C ARG A 154 -16.18 10.49 0.84
N TYR A 155 -14.90 10.15 0.67
CA TYR A 155 -14.06 9.60 1.73
C TYR A 155 -12.75 10.37 1.84
N TYR A 156 -12.18 10.32 3.03
CA TYR A 156 -10.80 10.67 3.34
C TYR A 156 -9.99 9.39 3.49
N TYR A 157 -8.72 9.44 3.10
CA TYR A 157 -7.81 8.32 3.29
C TYR A 157 -6.41 8.80 3.66
N GLN A 158 -5.69 7.97 4.40
CA GLN A 158 -4.33 8.28 4.83
C GLN A 158 -3.52 6.98 4.96
N PHE A 159 -2.23 7.06 4.63
CA PHE A 159 -1.27 6.00 4.82
C PHE A 159 -0.41 6.29 6.06
N THR A 160 -0.04 5.25 6.79
CA THR A 160 0.82 5.34 7.98
C THR A 160 1.88 4.25 7.93
N VAL A 161 3.14 4.60 8.18
CA VAL A 161 4.20 3.59 8.33
C VAL A 161 3.88 2.71 9.53
N CYS A 162 3.87 1.39 9.37
CA CYS A 162 3.49 0.46 10.42
C CYS A 162 4.30 0.67 11.71
N ASN A 163 3.64 0.54 12.86
CA ASN A 163 4.23 0.72 14.19
C ASN A 163 4.88 2.11 14.39
N SER A 164 4.32 3.15 13.75
CA SER A 164 4.79 4.53 13.91
C SER A 164 3.64 5.53 13.75
N ASN A 165 3.91 6.78 14.10
CA ASN A 165 2.99 7.91 13.87
C ASN A 165 3.31 8.68 12.57
N LYS A 166 4.18 8.14 11.70
CA LYS A 166 4.55 8.83 10.45
C LYS A 166 3.48 8.59 9.39
N THR A 167 2.75 9.65 9.06
CA THR A 167 1.60 9.63 8.16
C THR A 167 1.90 10.33 6.83
N SER A 168 1.16 9.93 5.80
CA SER A 168 1.11 10.64 4.53
C SER A 168 0.26 11.92 4.64
N PRO A 169 0.32 12.81 3.64
CA PRO A 169 -0.72 13.81 3.46
C PRO A 169 -2.12 13.16 3.42
N LEU A 170 -3.13 13.91 3.84
CA LEU A 170 -4.52 13.45 3.83
C LEU A 170 -5.09 13.49 2.41
N GLY A 171 -5.51 12.34 1.91
CA GLY A 171 -6.15 12.19 0.62
C GLY A 171 -7.68 12.34 0.70
N ARG A 172 -8.31 12.66 -0.43
CA ARG A 172 -9.77 12.64 -0.62
C ARG A 172 -10.11 11.86 -1.87
N THR A 173 -11.20 11.12 -1.82
CA THR A 173 -11.72 10.35 -2.96
C THR A 173 -13.24 10.34 -2.95
N LYS A 174 -13.86 9.92 -4.06
CA LYS A 174 -15.30 9.72 -4.17
C LYS A 174 -15.56 8.46 -4.99
N THR A 175 -16.40 7.57 -4.47
CA THR A 175 -16.86 6.38 -5.20
C THR A 175 -17.78 6.76 -6.35
N ALA A 176 -17.88 5.89 -7.35
CA ALA A 176 -18.82 6.07 -8.45
C ALA A 176 -20.27 5.94 -7.96
N PRO A 177 -21.26 6.50 -8.69
CA PRO A 177 -22.66 6.16 -8.46
C PRO A 177 -22.92 4.66 -8.59
N HIS A 178 -24.03 4.19 -8.03
CA HIS A 178 -24.50 2.84 -8.29
C HIS A 178 -24.89 2.70 -9.78
N VAL A 179 -24.84 1.48 -10.32
CA VAL A 179 -25.12 1.21 -11.75
C VAL A 179 -26.52 1.69 -12.21
N ASN A 180 -27.46 1.81 -11.27
CA ASN A 180 -28.84 2.23 -11.52
C ASN A 180 -29.17 3.64 -11.00
N ASP A 181 -28.17 4.40 -10.52
CA ASP A 181 -28.42 5.77 -10.05
C ASP A 181 -28.77 6.68 -11.23
N HIS A 182 -29.77 7.55 -11.04
CA HIS A 182 -30.20 8.49 -12.06
C HIS A 182 -29.12 9.56 -12.28
N VAL A 183 -28.54 9.60 -13.49
CA VAL A 183 -27.55 10.62 -13.87
C VAL A 183 -28.25 11.67 -14.75
N SER A 184 -28.63 12.80 -14.15
CA SER A 184 -29.06 13.97 -14.93
C SER A 184 -27.83 14.66 -15.53
N LYS A 185 -27.92 15.06 -16.80
CA LYS A 185 -26.92 15.93 -17.45
C LYS A 185 -27.01 17.35 -16.92
#